data_AF-A0A5B7RAZ6-F1
#
_entry.id   AF-A0A5B7RAZ6-F1
#
_cell.length_a   1.000
_cell.length_b   1.000
_cell.length_c   1.000
_cell.angle_alpha   90.00
_cell.angle_beta   90.00
_cell.angle_gamma   90.00
#
_symmetry.space_group_name_H-M   'P 1'
#
loop_
_entity.id
_entity.type
_entity.pdbx_description
1 polymer ?
#
loop_
_entity_poly.entity_id
_entity_poly.type
_entity_poly.pdbx_seq_one_letter_code
_entity_poly.pdbx_strand_id
1 'polypeptide(L)'
;MADYDVVLLVEQALSTLDARQVRSLHEGLDDPVTYHVLLPLDDAAARVEASLGSLSGSELLATRGMPMSDLDIEAVQEDCRERSTADLTATVAALEGAGATVASSALVTGSPVDELVAKVREVDGRETIILTRSHVVAELFRLDWASKARRDLDIPVLHLLEHESFDEQAAGPDGIGGA
;
A
#
# COMPACT_ATOMS: atom_id res chain seq x y z
N MET A 1 5.74 23.21 -18.65
CA MET A 1 4.53 22.69 -17.98
C MET A 1 5.07 21.71 -16.98
N ALA A 2 4.96 22.03 -15.69
CA ALA A 2 5.46 21.12 -14.67
C ALA A 2 4.39 20.02 -14.52
N ASP A 3 4.78 18.76 -14.62
CA ASP A 3 3.88 17.65 -14.33
C ASP A 3 3.58 17.66 -12.81
N TYR A 4 2.36 17.27 -12.43
CA TYR A 4 1.98 17.13 -11.04
C TYR A 4 2.09 15.64 -10.67
N ASP A 5 3.27 15.25 -10.18
CA ASP A 5 3.56 13.86 -9.85
C ASP A 5 3.01 13.49 -8.46
N VAL A 6 2.21 12.42 -8.43
CA VAL A 6 1.57 11.87 -7.24
C VAL A 6 2.08 10.46 -7.02
N VAL A 7 2.65 10.19 -5.85
CA VAL A 7 3.12 8.84 -5.52
C VAL A 7 2.09 8.12 -4.65
N LEU A 8 1.54 7.02 -5.15
CA LEU A 8 0.63 6.16 -4.41
C LEU A 8 1.36 5.01 -3.75
N LEU A 9 1.04 4.76 -2.48
CA LEU A 9 1.33 3.50 -1.81
C LEU A 9 0.00 2.79 -1.54
N VAL A 10 -0.22 1.64 -2.18
CA VAL A 10 -1.44 0.84 -2.05
C VAL A 10 -1.14 -0.44 -1.28
N GLU A 11 -2.06 -0.86 -0.40
CA GLU A 11 -1.91 -2.10 0.37
C GLU A 11 -2.43 -3.31 -0.40
N GLN A 12 -3.43 -3.13 -1.27
CA GLN A 12 -3.98 -4.18 -2.12
C GLN A 12 -4.36 -3.65 -3.51
N ALA A 13 -4.83 -4.54 -4.39
CA ALA A 13 -5.37 -4.14 -5.67
C ALA A 13 -6.48 -3.09 -5.53
N LEU A 14 -6.33 -1.94 -6.22
CA LEU A 14 -7.36 -0.91 -6.24
C LEU A 14 -8.62 -1.40 -6.94
N SER A 15 -9.76 -1.10 -6.34
CA SER A 15 -11.06 -1.24 -6.99
C SER A 15 -11.31 -0.07 -7.95
N THR A 16 -12.32 -0.23 -8.81
CA THR A 16 -12.81 0.88 -9.67
C THR A 16 -13.26 2.08 -8.84
N LEU A 17 -13.78 1.87 -7.62
CA LEU A 17 -14.18 2.94 -6.73
C LEU A 17 -12.95 3.73 -6.26
N ASP A 18 -11.92 3.05 -5.77
CA ASP A 18 -10.69 3.70 -5.29
C ASP A 18 -10.02 4.52 -6.39
N ALA A 19 -9.90 3.93 -7.59
CA ALA A 19 -9.30 4.61 -8.72
C ALA A 19 -10.04 5.91 -9.09
N ARG A 20 -11.37 5.90 -9.02
CA ARG A 20 -12.19 7.11 -9.26
C ARG A 20 -12.01 8.14 -8.15
N GLN A 21 -11.94 7.70 -6.90
CA GLN A 21 -11.70 8.58 -5.75
C GLN A 21 -10.32 9.24 -5.82
N VAL A 22 -9.27 8.47 -6.12
CA VAL A 22 -7.93 9.00 -6.37
C VAL A 22 -7.95 10.04 -7.48
N ARG A 23 -8.65 9.74 -8.59
CA ARG A 23 -8.73 10.67 -9.71
C ARG A 23 -9.48 11.95 -9.37
N SER A 24 -10.59 11.85 -8.62
CA SER A 24 -11.44 13.00 -8.30
C SER A 24 -10.76 14.03 -7.39
N LEU A 25 -9.80 13.61 -6.57
CA LEU A 25 -9.00 14.53 -5.73
C LEU A 25 -8.23 15.58 -6.52
N HIS A 26 -7.92 15.27 -7.78
CA HIS A 26 -7.09 16.11 -8.64
C HIS A 26 -7.89 16.74 -9.79
N GLU A 27 -9.23 16.65 -9.74
CA GLU A 27 -10.08 17.38 -10.67
C GLU A 27 -9.96 18.88 -10.44
N GLY A 28 -9.75 19.64 -11.53
CA GLY A 28 -9.61 21.10 -11.46
C GLY A 28 -8.19 21.62 -11.23
N LEU A 29 -7.18 20.75 -11.17
CA LEU A 29 -5.79 21.17 -11.32
C LEU A 29 -5.52 21.58 -12.78
N ASP A 30 -4.80 22.69 -12.96
CA ASP A 30 -4.41 23.20 -14.28
C ASP A 30 -3.27 22.37 -14.92
N ASP A 31 -2.46 21.72 -14.09
CA ASP A 31 -1.33 20.88 -14.51
C ASP A 31 -1.79 19.42 -14.74
N PRO A 32 -1.20 18.70 -15.73
CA PRO A 32 -1.44 17.26 -15.87
C PRO A 32 -0.95 16.51 -14.63
N VAL A 33 -1.68 15.46 -14.25
CA VAL A 33 -1.40 14.68 -13.04
C VAL A 33 -0.94 13.30 -13.45
N THR A 34 0.26 12.95 -13.00
CA THR A 34 0.94 11.70 -13.29
C THR A 34 1.10 10.89 -12.01
N TYR A 35 0.75 9.61 -12.06
CA TYR A 35 0.73 8.74 -10.90
C TYR A 35 1.87 7.73 -10.93
N HIS A 36 2.51 7.53 -9.78
CA HIS A 36 3.53 6.52 -9.55
C HIS A 36 3.04 5.54 -8.49
N VAL A 37 2.81 4.27 -8.84
CA VAL A 37 2.18 3.28 -7.96
C VAL A 37 3.21 2.36 -7.33
N LEU A 38 3.17 2.24 -6.01
CA LEU A 38 3.95 1.28 -5.23
C LEU A 38 3.01 0.32 -4.52
N LEU A 39 3.26 -0.99 -4.67
CA LEU A 39 2.52 -2.05 -3.98
C LEU A 39 3.51 -2.94 -3.22
N PRO A 40 3.46 -2.98 -1.88
CA PRO A 40 4.30 -3.88 -1.08
C PRO A 40 4.06 -5.34 -1.43
N LEU A 41 5.14 -6.08 -1.67
CA LEU A 41 5.10 -7.52 -1.84
C LEU A 41 4.54 -8.15 -0.56
N ASP A 42 3.44 -8.88 -0.68
CA ASP A 42 2.87 -9.60 0.45
C ASP A 42 3.66 -10.89 0.73
N ASP A 43 4.81 -10.75 1.40
CA ASP A 43 5.64 -11.91 1.74
C ASP A 43 5.21 -12.51 3.08
N ALA A 44 4.23 -13.41 3.02
CA ALA A 44 3.80 -14.18 4.18
C ALA A 44 4.92 -15.11 4.71
N ALA A 45 5.80 -15.61 3.85
CA ALA A 45 6.89 -16.52 4.21
C ALA A 45 7.99 -15.77 4.99
N ALA A 46 8.46 -14.63 4.48
CA ALA A 46 9.41 -13.77 5.19
C ALA A 46 8.87 -13.28 6.54
N ARG A 47 7.55 -13.05 6.65
CA ARG A 47 6.91 -12.70 7.94
C ARG A 47 6.95 -13.86 8.93
N VAL A 48 6.71 -15.09 8.47
CA VAL A 48 6.82 -16.31 9.31
C VAL A 48 8.27 -16.57 9.70
N GLU A 49 9.21 -16.47 8.76
CA GLU A 49 10.64 -16.65 9.03
C GLU A 49 11.20 -15.60 9.99
N ALA A 50 10.86 -14.32 9.81
CA ALA A 50 11.25 -13.25 10.74
C ALA A 50 10.70 -13.48 12.16
N SER A 51 9.45 -13.98 12.25
CA SER A 51 8.82 -14.31 13.54
C SER A 51 9.52 -15.51 14.22
N LEU A 52 9.82 -16.57 13.47
CA LEU A 52 10.52 -17.76 13.96
C LEU A 52 11.98 -17.47 14.32
N GLY A 53 12.67 -16.65 13.53
CA GLY A 53 14.05 -16.21 13.78
C GLY A 53 14.18 -15.37 15.06
N SER A 54 13.17 -14.58 15.41
CA SER A 54 13.16 -13.79 16.66
C SER A 54 12.92 -14.62 17.93
N LEU A 55 12.27 -15.79 17.81
CA LEU A 55 11.95 -16.70 18.92
C LEU A 55 13.10 -17.66 19.30
N SER A 56 14.18 -17.71 18.51
CA SER A 56 15.35 -18.58 18.73
C SER A 56 16.29 -18.09 19.85
N GLY A 57 15.75 -17.34 20.83
CA GLY A 57 16.48 -16.80 21.96
C GLY A 57 16.18 -17.44 23.32
N SER A 58 15.02 -18.08 23.56
CA SER A 58 14.73 -18.61 24.93
C SER A 58 13.68 -19.72 25.13
N GLU A 59 12.91 -20.21 24.15
CA GLU A 59 11.89 -21.25 24.44
C GLU A 59 11.87 -22.40 23.41
N LEU A 60 12.88 -23.26 23.45
CA LEU A 60 13.08 -24.36 22.51
C LEU A 60 12.24 -25.64 22.78
N LEU A 61 11.08 -25.56 23.45
CA LEU A 61 10.40 -26.78 23.93
C LEU A 61 8.92 -26.98 23.62
N ALA A 62 8.22 -26.08 22.92
CA ALA A 62 6.75 -26.20 22.88
C ALA A 62 6.03 -25.85 21.57
N THR A 63 6.58 -26.05 20.38
CA THR A 63 5.73 -26.20 19.17
C THR A 63 6.36 -27.16 18.15
N ARG A 64 5.77 -28.35 18.01
CA ARG A 64 5.95 -29.20 16.82
C ARG A 64 5.17 -28.57 15.66
N GLY A 65 5.74 -27.55 15.02
CA GLY A 65 5.41 -27.17 13.65
C GLY A 65 6.27 -28.02 12.72
N MET A 66 5.69 -28.65 11.70
CA MET A 66 6.48 -29.38 10.71
C MET A 66 7.46 -28.40 10.05
N PRO A 67 8.77 -28.72 9.95
CA PRO A 67 9.68 -27.89 9.19
C PRO A 67 9.22 -27.90 7.73
N MET A 68 8.81 -26.74 7.19
CA MET A 68 8.66 -26.59 5.73
C MET A 68 10.02 -26.83 5.09
N SER A 69 10.04 -27.53 3.95
CA SER A 69 11.28 -27.71 3.21
C SER A 69 11.63 -26.42 2.46
N ASP A 70 12.91 -26.21 2.14
CA ASP A 70 13.37 -25.04 1.37
C ASP A 70 12.64 -24.92 0.01
N LEU A 71 12.28 -26.05 -0.59
CA LEU A 71 11.50 -26.11 -1.84
C LEU A 71 10.05 -25.63 -1.66
N ASP A 72 9.44 -25.88 -0.50
CA ASP A 72 8.09 -25.41 -0.20
C ASP A 72 8.08 -23.89 0.01
N ILE A 73 9.15 -23.34 0.60
CA ILE A 73 9.30 -21.89 0.84
C ILE A 73 9.47 -21.15 -0.48
N GLU A 74 10.33 -21.62 -1.38
CA GLU A 74 10.54 -21.01 -2.70
C GLU A 74 9.24 -20.98 -3.53
N ALA A 75 8.47 -22.07 -3.51
CA ALA A 75 7.18 -22.14 -4.21
C ALA A 75 6.14 -21.15 -3.64
N VAL A 76 6.10 -20.98 -2.31
CA VAL A 76 5.20 -20.00 -1.67
C VAL A 76 5.62 -18.57 -2.00
N GLN A 77 6.92 -18.27 -2.01
CA GLN A 77 7.43 -16.95 -2.39
C GLN A 77 7.07 -16.58 -3.83
N GLU A 78 7.19 -17.53 -4.77
CA GLU A 78 6.82 -17.29 -6.17
C GLU A 78 5.31 -17.04 -6.31
N ASP A 79 4.45 -17.83 -5.66
CA ASP A 79 2.99 -17.63 -5.71
C ASP A 79 2.59 -16.25 -5.14
N CYS A 80 3.20 -15.84 -4.02
CA CYS A 80 3.03 -14.49 -3.44
C CYS A 80 3.44 -13.39 -4.42
N ARG A 81 4.55 -13.58 -5.13
CA ARG A 81 5.07 -12.63 -6.13
C ARG A 81 4.18 -12.56 -7.37
N GLU A 82 3.73 -13.70 -7.89
CA GLU A 82 2.78 -13.76 -9.00
C GLU A 82 1.48 -13.03 -8.65
N ARG A 83 0.93 -13.32 -7.47
CA ARG A 83 -0.29 -12.66 -6.98
C ARG A 83 -0.11 -11.15 -6.81
N SER A 84 0.98 -10.71 -6.18
CA SER A 84 1.26 -9.27 -6.01
C SER A 84 1.45 -8.57 -7.37
N THR A 85 2.05 -9.26 -8.34
CA THR A 85 2.19 -8.74 -9.72
C THR A 85 0.83 -8.59 -10.40
N ALA A 86 -0.06 -9.56 -10.21
CA ALA A 86 -1.44 -9.48 -10.71
C ALA A 86 -2.20 -8.31 -10.05
N ASP A 87 -2.04 -8.11 -8.74
CA ASP A 87 -2.67 -7.02 -7.99
C ASP A 87 -2.16 -5.63 -8.44
N LEU A 88 -0.85 -5.50 -8.69
CA LEU A 88 -0.28 -4.27 -9.24
C LEU A 88 -0.81 -4.00 -10.65
N THR A 89 -0.90 -5.03 -11.49
CA THR A 89 -1.46 -4.93 -12.85
C THR A 89 -2.92 -4.49 -12.82
N ALA A 90 -3.73 -5.08 -11.94
CA ALA A 90 -5.13 -4.72 -11.75
C ALA A 90 -5.28 -3.26 -11.26
N THR A 91 -4.39 -2.83 -10.35
CA THR A 91 -4.35 -1.45 -9.85
C THR A 91 -4.10 -0.45 -10.97
N VAL A 92 -3.08 -0.68 -11.79
CA VAL A 92 -2.78 0.19 -12.94
C VAL A 92 -3.96 0.25 -13.89
N ALA A 93 -4.54 -0.90 -14.24
CA ALA A 93 -5.70 -0.97 -15.12
C ALA A 93 -6.92 -0.23 -14.54
N ALA A 94 -7.15 -0.29 -13.22
CA ALA A 94 -8.24 0.44 -12.58
C ALA A 94 -8.03 1.97 -12.65
N LEU A 95 -6.80 2.44 -12.37
CA LEU A 95 -6.42 3.85 -12.48
C LEU A 95 -6.57 4.37 -13.91
N GLU A 96 -6.01 3.66 -14.89
CA GLU A 96 -6.13 4.03 -16.31
C GLU A 96 -7.58 3.98 -16.79
N GLY A 97 -8.36 3.00 -16.34
CA GLY A 97 -9.80 2.91 -16.60
C GLY A 97 -10.60 4.07 -15.99
N ALA A 98 -10.10 4.73 -14.95
CA ALA A 98 -10.64 5.96 -14.39
C ALA A 98 -10.10 7.24 -15.07
N GLY A 99 -9.25 7.12 -16.09
CA GLY A 99 -8.66 8.24 -16.82
C GLY A 99 -7.41 8.83 -16.17
N ALA A 100 -6.78 8.12 -15.23
CA ALA A 100 -5.49 8.51 -14.67
C ALA A 100 -4.33 8.13 -15.61
N THR A 101 -3.23 8.90 -15.55
CA THR A 101 -2.00 8.59 -16.27
C THR A 101 -1.00 7.97 -15.29
N VAL A 102 -0.64 6.70 -15.49
CA VAL A 102 0.35 6.01 -14.64
C VAL A 102 1.70 6.01 -15.36
N ALA A 103 2.70 6.70 -14.81
CA ALA A 103 4.05 6.73 -15.41
C ALA A 103 4.93 5.58 -14.95
N SER A 104 4.76 5.12 -13.71
CA SER A 104 5.50 3.95 -13.21
C SER A 104 4.69 3.16 -12.20
N SER A 105 4.87 1.85 -12.20
CA SER A 105 4.37 0.95 -11.17
C SER A 105 5.47 -0.01 -10.72
N ALA A 106 5.58 -0.28 -9.43
CA ALA A 106 6.59 -1.19 -8.90
C ALA A 106 6.09 -1.97 -7.68
N LEU A 107 6.56 -3.21 -7.55
CA LEU A 107 6.47 -3.96 -6.31
C LEU A 107 7.57 -3.52 -5.36
N VAL A 108 7.21 -3.30 -4.10
CA VAL A 108 8.11 -2.88 -3.03
C VAL A 108 8.48 -4.10 -2.20
N THR A 109 9.77 -4.40 -2.07
CA THR A 109 10.26 -5.59 -1.32
C THR A 109 10.92 -5.23 0.01
N GLY A 110 11.30 -3.97 0.20
CA GLY A 110 11.85 -3.43 1.43
C GLY A 110 10.80 -2.74 2.29
N SER A 111 11.19 -1.66 2.98
CA SER A 111 10.27 -0.88 3.80
C SER A 111 9.34 -0.04 2.91
N PRO A 112 8.00 -0.22 2.97
CA PRO A 112 7.05 0.52 2.14
C PRO A 112 7.22 2.04 2.20
N VAL A 113 7.43 2.57 3.40
CA VAL A 113 7.56 4.02 3.60
C VAL A 113 8.91 4.54 3.11
N ASP A 114 10.00 3.79 3.31
CA ASP A 114 11.32 4.25 2.87
C ASP A 114 11.40 4.27 1.33
N GLU A 115 10.82 3.26 0.68
CA GLU A 115 10.70 3.22 -0.79
C GLU A 115 9.72 4.27 -1.33
N LEU A 116 8.62 4.54 -0.62
CA LEU A 116 7.73 5.66 -0.94
C LEU A 116 8.49 7.00 -0.91
N VAL A 117 9.23 7.26 0.17
CA VAL A 117 10.03 8.47 0.33
C VAL A 117 11.09 8.58 -0.76
N ALA A 118 11.75 7.46 -1.10
CA ALA A 118 12.73 7.42 -2.19
C ALA A 118 12.08 7.77 -3.53
N LYS A 119 10.91 7.18 -3.84
CA LYS A 119 10.19 7.44 -5.09
C LYS A 119 9.72 8.89 -5.18
N VAL A 120 9.16 9.45 -4.11
CA VAL A 120 8.76 10.88 -4.06
C VAL A 120 9.94 11.78 -4.38
N ARG A 121 11.12 11.53 -3.78
CA ARG A 121 12.32 12.33 -4.05
C ARG A 121 12.87 12.14 -5.46
N GLU A 122 12.75 10.94 -6.02
CA GLU A 122 13.20 10.63 -7.38
C GLU A 122 12.42 11.39 -8.45
N VAL A 123 11.09 11.50 -8.27
CA VAL A 123 10.18 12.10 -9.25
C VAL A 123 9.83 13.55 -8.95
N ASP A 124 10.38 14.14 -7.88
CA ASP A 124 9.98 15.45 -7.37
C ASP A 124 8.46 15.51 -7.07
N GLY A 125 7.95 14.43 -6.47
CA GLY A 125 6.53 14.23 -6.20
C GLY A 125 5.95 15.35 -5.35
N ARG A 126 4.80 15.89 -5.77
CA ARG A 126 4.14 17.03 -5.11
C ARG A 126 3.16 16.60 -4.03
N GLU A 127 2.74 15.35 -4.07
CA GLU A 127 1.76 14.78 -3.15
C GLU A 127 1.98 13.27 -3.06
N THR A 128 1.61 12.70 -1.92
CA THR A 128 1.51 11.26 -1.77
C THR A 128 0.18 10.85 -1.17
N ILE A 129 -0.37 9.75 -1.69
CA ILE A 129 -1.61 9.14 -1.23
C ILE A 129 -1.30 7.72 -0.78
N ILE A 130 -1.64 7.41 0.46
CA ILE A 130 -1.51 6.08 1.01
C ILE A 130 -2.91 5.49 1.11
N LEU A 131 -3.14 4.33 0.50
CA LEU A 131 -4.39 3.59 0.59
C LEU A 131 -4.14 2.30 1.37
N THR A 132 -4.89 2.07 2.44
CA THR A 132 -4.77 0.87 3.28
C THR A 132 -6.11 0.19 3.46
N ARG A 133 -6.11 -1.10 3.79
CA ARG A 133 -7.33 -1.81 4.17
C ARG A 133 -7.94 -1.25 5.45
N SER A 134 -9.25 -1.44 5.58
CA SER A 134 -9.96 -1.25 6.85
C SER A 134 -9.57 -2.35 7.83
N HIS A 135 -8.73 -2.03 8.83
CA HIS A 135 -8.35 -2.99 9.87
C HIS A 135 -9.36 -2.95 11.02
N VAL A 136 -10.44 -3.72 10.91
CA VAL A 136 -11.37 -3.91 12.02
C VAL A 136 -10.76 -4.89 13.03
N VAL A 137 -9.93 -4.33 13.91
CA VAL A 137 -9.42 -4.93 15.16
C VAL A 137 -8.31 -6.00 14.98
N ALA A 138 -7.13 -5.69 15.56
CA ALA A 138 -6.02 -6.57 15.97
C ALA A 138 -4.81 -6.86 15.04
N GLU A 139 -4.65 -6.25 13.87
CA GLU A 139 -3.34 -6.22 13.18
C GLU A 139 -2.72 -4.82 13.21
N LEU A 140 -2.03 -4.51 14.32
CA LEU A 140 -1.41 -3.21 14.59
C LEU A 140 -0.20 -2.85 13.68
N PHE A 141 0.15 -3.68 12.69
CA PHE A 141 1.44 -3.64 12.01
C PHE A 141 1.50 -2.73 10.77
N ARG A 142 0.36 -2.26 10.24
CA ARG A 142 0.31 -1.31 9.11
C ARG A 142 -0.02 0.14 9.53
N LEU A 143 -0.19 0.37 10.82
CA LEU A 143 -0.82 1.57 11.39
C LEU A 143 0.01 2.85 11.44
N ASP A 144 1.22 2.91 10.88
CA ASP A 144 2.04 4.13 10.92
C ASP A 144 2.61 4.56 9.55
N TRP A 145 2.13 4.03 8.41
CA TRP A 145 2.67 4.45 7.10
C TRP A 145 2.46 5.94 6.82
N ALA A 146 1.24 6.44 6.99
CA ALA A 146 0.94 7.87 6.81
C ALA A 146 1.66 8.75 7.83
N SER A 147 1.67 8.33 9.10
CA SER A 147 2.38 9.03 10.17
C SER A 147 3.89 9.09 9.94
N LYS A 148 4.51 8.01 9.48
CA LYS A 148 5.94 7.96 9.14
C LYS A 148 6.23 8.79 7.89
N ALA A 149 5.43 8.67 6.83
CA ALA A 149 5.57 9.47 5.62
C ALA A 149 5.50 10.98 5.93
N ARG A 150 4.56 11.42 6.77
CA ARG A 150 4.45 12.82 7.23
C ARG A 150 5.63 13.31 8.05
N ARG A 151 6.39 12.43 8.71
CA ARG A 151 7.62 12.79 9.43
C ARG A 151 8.80 12.94 8.48
N ASP A 152 8.84 12.15 7.41
CA ASP A 152 9.99 12.04 6.51
C ASP A 152 9.87 12.87 5.23
N LEU A 153 8.67 13.40 4.93
CA LEU A 153 8.33 14.20 3.76
C LEU A 153 7.77 15.58 4.14
N ASP A 154 8.08 16.59 3.34
CA ASP A 154 7.58 17.97 3.47
C ASP A 154 6.47 18.29 2.43
N ILE A 155 5.76 17.25 1.96
CA ILE A 155 4.66 17.34 1.00
C ILE A 155 3.34 16.89 1.61
N PRO A 156 2.17 17.25 1.04
CA PRO A 156 0.88 16.70 1.44
C PRO A 156 0.88 15.16 1.44
N VAL A 157 0.39 14.58 2.54
CA VAL A 157 0.21 13.14 2.72
C VAL A 157 -1.25 12.86 3.07
N LEU A 158 -1.98 12.33 2.09
CA LEU A 158 -3.35 11.87 2.24
C LEU A 158 -3.36 10.37 2.59
N HIS A 159 -4.28 9.98 3.46
CA HIS A 159 -4.50 8.58 3.83
C HIS A 159 -5.97 8.23 3.61
N LEU A 160 -6.23 7.19 2.82
CA LEU A 160 -7.55 6.69 2.47
C LEU A 160 -7.67 5.20 2.85
N LEU A 161 -8.90 4.75 3.08
CA LEU A 161 -9.23 3.34 3.21
C LEU A 161 -9.60 2.76 1.85
N GLU A 162 -8.96 1.66 1.47
CA GLU A 162 -9.28 0.92 0.25
C GLU A 162 -10.67 0.29 0.36
N HIS A 163 -11.39 0.33 -0.77
CA HIS A 163 -12.70 -0.27 -0.97
C HIS A 163 -13.81 0.38 -0.13
N GLU A 164 -13.56 1.57 0.42
CA GLU A 164 -14.54 2.42 1.11
C GLU A 164 -14.70 3.76 0.38
N SER A 165 -15.92 4.27 0.32
CA SER A 165 -16.19 5.62 -0.19
C SER A 165 -15.78 6.71 0.80
N PHE A 166 -15.57 7.94 0.31
CA PHE A 166 -15.27 9.10 1.16
C PHE A 166 -16.31 9.33 2.26
N ASP A 167 -17.59 9.09 1.98
CA ASP A 167 -18.66 9.20 2.97
C ASP A 167 -18.54 8.13 4.08
N GLU A 168 -18.21 6.88 3.72
CA GLU A 168 -17.99 5.79 4.68
C GLU A 168 -16.77 6.06 5.57
N GLN A 169 -15.69 6.56 4.96
CA GLN A 169 -14.48 6.97 5.68
C GLN A 169 -14.72 8.16 6.63
N ALA A 170 -15.58 9.10 6.23
CA ALA A 170 -15.94 10.25 7.05
C ALA A 170 -16.88 9.89 8.21
N ALA A 171 -17.67 8.83 8.08
CA ALA A 171 -18.66 8.42 9.07
C ALA A 171 -18.03 7.80 10.34
N GLY A 172 -16.86 7.17 10.24
CA GLY A 172 -16.17 6.54 11.36
C GLY A 172 -16.99 5.46 12.12
N PRO A 173 -16.39 4.73 13.08
CA PRO A 173 -17.11 3.73 13.87
C PRO A 173 -18.16 4.34 14.82
N ASP A 174 -18.07 5.64 15.11
CA ASP A 174 -19.04 6.40 15.89
C ASP A 174 -19.82 7.36 14.97
N GLY A 175 -20.56 6.80 14.01
CA GLY A 175 -21.51 7.55 13.19
C GLY A 175 -22.61 8.20 14.04
N ILE A 176 -22.30 9.33 14.68
CA ILE A 176 -23.28 10.27 15.20
C ILE A 176 -23.73 11.08 14.00
N GLY A 177 -24.66 10.50 13.22
CA GLY A 177 -25.40 11.23 12.21
C GLY A 177 -26.10 12.41 12.86
N GLY A 178 -25.62 13.63 12.55
CA GLY A 178 -26.29 14.87 12.92
C GLY A 178 -27.59 14.99 12.12
N ALA A 179 -28.70 14.95 12.82
CA ALA A 179 -30.02 15.35 12.35
C ALA A 179 -30.13 16.88 12.19
#